data_AF-A0AAN2FFP0-F1
#
_entry.id   AF-A0AAN2FFP0-F1
#
_cell.length_a   1.000
_cell.length_b   1.000
_cell.length_c   1.000
_cell.angle_alpha   90.00
_cell.angle_beta   90.00
_cell.angle_gamma   90.00
#
_symmetry.space_group_name_H-M   'P 1'
#
loop_
_entity.id
_entity.type
_entity.pdbx_description
1 polymer ?
#
loop_
_entity_poly.entity_id
_entity_poly.type
_entity_poly.pdbx_seq_one_letter_code
_entity_poly.pdbx_strand_id
1 'polypeptide(L)'
;MSVISSAVFPEHLLTQLQQSADAAVRRLKSLFYLRHNSGWYVNGSGNYAVRAHITSVKNQGVKVFLTIRTGCHRAEYVFHRLPVSFPEGITGRRNAYHYACRQAQHLAHLRYRFLICSELKG
;
A
#
# COMPACT_ATOMS: atom_id res chain seq x y z
N MET A 1 49.57 10.04 39.24
CA MET A 1 48.45 10.92 38.84
C MET A 1 47.81 10.31 37.61
N SER A 2 46.52 9.96 37.67
CA SER A 2 45.79 9.36 36.53
C SER A 2 45.06 10.48 35.78
N VAL A 3 45.47 10.75 34.54
CA VAL A 3 44.79 11.71 33.67
C VAL A 3 43.63 10.99 33.02
N ILE A 4 42.43 11.19 33.55
CA ILE A 4 41.20 10.75 32.89
C ILE A 4 41.02 11.65 31.67
N SER A 5 41.41 11.14 30.50
CA SER A 5 41.14 11.78 29.21
C SER A 5 39.66 11.59 28.89
N SER A 6 38.85 12.63 29.16
CA SER A 6 37.47 12.70 28.71
C SER A 6 37.47 12.92 27.19
N ALA A 7 37.20 11.85 26.44
CA ALA A 7 36.95 11.95 25.01
C ALA A 7 35.66 12.77 24.80
N VAL A 8 35.83 14.08 24.56
CA VAL A 8 34.73 14.97 24.19
C VAL A 8 34.28 14.56 22.79
N PHE A 9 33.20 13.78 22.75
CA PHE A 9 32.59 13.38 21.49
C PHE A 9 32.03 14.64 20.80
N PRO A 10 32.44 14.93 19.55
CA PRO A 10 31.95 16.11 18.85
C PRO A 10 30.42 16.03 18.66
N GLU A 11 29.69 17.06 19.08
CA GLU A 11 28.21 17.07 19.02
C GLU A 11 27.66 16.86 17.61
N HIS A 12 28.41 17.24 16.57
CA HIS A 12 28.03 17.02 15.18
C HIS A 12 27.98 15.52 14.80
N LEU A 13 28.80 14.67 15.41
CA LEU A 13 28.77 13.22 15.21
C LEU A 13 27.59 12.60 15.96
N LEU A 14 27.30 13.07 17.18
CA LEU A 14 26.14 12.62 17.95
C LEU A 14 24.83 12.96 17.22
N THR A 15 24.71 14.17 16.67
CA THR A 15 23.53 14.59 15.91
C THR A 15 23.39 13.83 14.59
N GLN A 16 24.47 13.56 13.86
CA GLN A 16 24.41 12.69 12.67
C GLN A 16 23.98 11.26 13.01
N LEU A 17 24.53 10.68 14.08
CA LEU A 17 24.15 9.34 14.53
C LEU A 17 22.67 9.31 14.92
N GLN A 18 22.20 10.29 15.67
CA GLN A 18 20.80 10.43 16.06
C GLN A 18 19.88 10.52 14.83
N GLN A 19 20.22 11.37 13.85
CA GLN A 19 19.44 11.52 12.61
C GLN A 19 19.42 10.22 11.79
N SER A 20 20.55 9.51 11.73
CA SER A 20 20.64 8.22 11.03
C SER A 20 19.80 7.14 11.72
N ALA A 21 19.81 7.11 13.05
CA ALA A 21 19.00 6.21 13.86
C ALA A 21 17.51 6.52 13.69
N ASP A 22 17.11 7.79 13.73
CA ASP A 22 15.73 8.21 13.49
C ASP A 22 15.24 7.86 12.07
N ALA A 23 16.09 8.04 11.06
CA ALA A 23 15.78 7.63 9.69
C ALA A 23 15.61 6.11 9.57
N ALA A 24 16.47 5.33 10.23
CA ALA A 24 16.37 3.87 10.29
C ALA A 24 15.09 3.42 11.01
N VAL A 25 14.76 4.05 12.14
CA VAL A 25 13.51 3.79 12.89
C VAL A 25 12.29 4.15 12.04
N ARG A 26 12.29 5.26 11.31
CA ARG A 26 11.20 5.62 10.39
C ARG A 26 11.05 4.60 9.25
N ARG A 27 12.16 4.11 8.68
CA ARG A 27 12.15 3.03 7.66
C ARG A 27 11.65 1.70 8.23
N LEU A 28 12.05 1.34 9.45
CA LEU A 28 11.56 0.16 10.17
C LEU A 28 10.07 0.29 10.48
N LYS A 29 9.62 1.44 10.99
CA LYS A 29 8.19 1.72 11.21
C LYS A 29 7.42 1.61 9.90
N SER A 30 7.88 2.15 8.77
CA SER A 30 7.19 2.02 7.49
C SER A 30 7.19 0.58 6.94
N LEU A 31 8.22 -0.20 7.23
CA LEU A 31 8.30 -1.64 6.98
C LEU A 31 7.20 -2.42 7.73
N PHE A 32 6.92 -2.06 8.99
CA PHE A 32 5.92 -2.75 9.82
C PHE A 32 4.50 -2.20 9.63
N TYR A 33 4.35 -0.88 9.45
CA TYR A 33 3.09 -0.17 9.23
C TYR A 33 2.67 -0.16 7.75
N LEU A 34 2.73 -1.31 7.07
CA LEU A 34 2.02 -1.47 5.81
C LEU A 34 0.52 -1.29 6.08
N ARG A 35 -0.09 -0.25 5.48
CA ARG A 35 -1.53 -0.02 5.54
C ARG A 35 -2.27 -1.28 5.08
N HIS A 36 -3.36 -1.62 5.76
CA HIS A 36 -4.23 -2.71 5.33
C HIS A 36 -4.85 -2.44 3.96
N ASN A 37 -5.06 -1.16 3.64
CA ASN A 37 -5.66 -0.73 2.39
C ASN A 37 -4.67 0.13 1.60
N SER A 38 -4.61 -0.09 0.30
CA SER A 38 -4.04 0.89 -0.62
C SER A 38 -4.98 2.08 -0.78
N GLY A 39 -4.46 3.15 -1.41
CA GLY A 39 -5.32 4.15 -2.05
C GLY A 39 -6.17 3.53 -3.17
N TRP A 40 -7.12 4.31 -3.68
CA TRP A 40 -7.88 3.95 -4.87
C TRP A 40 -7.08 4.30 -6.12
N TYR A 41 -6.89 3.31 -6.99
CA TYR A 41 -6.44 3.51 -8.36
C TYR A 41 -7.69 3.72 -9.22
N VAL A 42 -7.75 4.82 -9.95
CA VAL A 42 -8.95 5.24 -10.69
C VAL A 42 -8.62 5.26 -12.18
N ASN A 43 -9.56 4.85 -13.02
CA ASN A 43 -9.41 4.98 -14.47
C ASN A 43 -9.56 6.44 -14.93
N GLY A 44 -9.24 6.71 -16.21
CA GLY A 44 -9.29 8.07 -16.76
C GLY A 44 -10.67 8.74 -16.69
N SER A 45 -11.76 7.97 -16.74
CA SER A 45 -13.14 8.47 -16.66
C SER A 45 -13.70 8.61 -15.24
N GLY A 46 -12.97 8.20 -14.20
CA GLY A 46 -13.41 8.32 -12.81
C GLY A 46 -14.50 7.35 -12.37
N ASN A 47 -15.10 6.60 -13.29
CA ASN A 47 -16.25 5.71 -13.05
C ASN A 47 -15.86 4.28 -12.62
N TYR A 48 -14.56 3.98 -12.64
CA TYR A 48 -14.01 2.70 -12.23
C TYR A 48 -12.81 2.93 -11.31
N ALA A 49 -12.87 2.36 -10.11
CA ALA A 49 -11.77 2.43 -9.17
C ALA A 49 -11.50 1.09 -8.51
N VAL A 50 -10.23 0.82 -8.20
CA VAL A 50 -9.78 -0.45 -7.62
C VAL A 50 -8.82 -0.14 -6.48
N ARG A 51 -8.94 -0.84 -5.35
CA ARG A 51 -7.97 -0.80 -4.26
C ARG A 51 -7.61 -2.20 -3.78
N ALA A 52 -6.40 -2.37 -3.29
CA ALA A 52 -5.96 -3.58 -2.62
C ALA A 52 -6.29 -3.52 -1.12
N HIS A 53 -6.76 -4.63 -0.58
CA HIS A 53 -7.11 -4.83 0.82
C HIS A 53 -6.43 -6.10 1.34
N ILE A 54 -5.62 -5.96 2.39
CA ILE A 54 -4.79 -7.03 2.94
C ILE A 54 -5.21 -7.36 4.35
N THR A 55 -5.61 -8.60 4.52
CA THR A 55 -5.89 -9.23 5.80
C THR A 55 -4.80 -10.23 6.11
N SER A 56 -4.12 -10.06 7.23
CA SER A 56 -3.25 -11.12 7.78
C SER A 56 -4.08 -11.87 8.81
N VAL A 57 -4.34 -13.15 8.57
CA VAL A 57 -5.02 -14.01 9.55
C VAL A 57 -3.94 -14.83 10.24
N LYS A 58 -3.89 -14.80 11.57
CA LYS A 58 -2.97 -15.65 12.34
C LYS A 58 -3.15 -17.11 11.87
N ASN A 59 -2.05 -17.77 11.51
CA ASN A 59 -1.98 -19.17 11.05
C ASN A 59 -2.50 -19.48 9.63
N GLN A 60 -3.11 -18.55 8.90
CA GLN A 60 -3.59 -18.78 7.52
C GLN A 60 -2.83 -17.96 6.46
N GLY A 61 -1.76 -17.26 6.87
CA GLY A 61 -0.97 -16.41 5.98
C GLY A 61 -1.67 -15.10 5.60
N VAL A 62 -1.20 -14.52 4.49
CA VAL A 62 -1.67 -13.21 4.01
C VAL A 62 -2.75 -13.43 2.96
N LYS A 63 -3.98 -13.03 3.28
CA LYS A 63 -5.10 -13.00 2.33
C LYS A 63 -5.23 -11.60 1.74
N VAL A 64 -5.34 -11.51 0.43
CA VAL A 64 -5.47 -10.23 -0.27
C VAL A 64 -6.69 -10.24 -1.17
N PHE A 65 -7.41 -9.12 -1.14
CA PHE A 65 -8.59 -8.88 -1.92
C PHE A 65 -8.44 -7.56 -2.68
N LEU A 66 -8.99 -7.49 -3.88
CA LEU A 66 -9.22 -6.23 -4.57
C LEU A 66 -10.66 -5.82 -4.33
N THR A 67 -10.87 -4.59 -3.90
CA THR A 67 -12.20 -3.96 -3.92
C THR A 67 -12.30 -3.13 -5.18
N ILE A 68 -13.29 -3.45 -6.01
CA ILE A 68 -13.65 -2.71 -7.21
C ILE A 68 -14.86 -1.86 -6.86
N ARG A 69 -14.85 -0.62 -7.32
CA ARG A 69 -15.94 0.33 -7.26
C ARG A 69 -16.28 0.74 -8.68
N THR A 70 -17.53 0.53 -9.09
CA THR A 70 -18.05 0.96 -10.38
C THR A 70 -19.23 1.92 -10.17
N GLY A 71 -19.33 2.96 -11.00
CA GLY A 71 -20.37 3.98 -10.90
C GLY A 71 -19.77 5.39 -10.85
N CYS A 72 -20.59 6.43 -10.79
CA CYS A 72 -20.12 7.81 -10.83
C CYS A 72 -20.22 8.50 -9.46
N HIS A 73 -19.38 9.52 -9.30
CA HIS A 73 -19.42 10.37 -8.11
C HIS A 73 -20.76 11.11 -8.04
N ARG A 74 -21.50 10.89 -6.94
CA ARG A 74 -22.89 11.33 -6.66
C ARG A 74 -24.02 10.43 -7.19
N ALA A 75 -23.72 9.32 -7.85
CA ALA A 75 -24.66 8.22 -8.03
C ALA A 75 -24.32 7.04 -7.11
N GLU A 76 -25.14 6.00 -7.14
CA GLU A 76 -24.88 4.78 -6.40
C GLU A 76 -23.63 4.07 -6.94
N TYR A 77 -22.74 3.71 -6.03
CA TYR A 77 -21.57 2.90 -6.35
C TYR A 77 -21.89 1.43 -6.11
N VAL A 78 -21.54 0.59 -7.07
CA VAL A 78 -21.54 -0.86 -6.91
C VAL A 78 -20.14 -1.31 -6.52
N PHE A 79 -20.06 -2.15 -5.49
CA PHE A 79 -18.81 -2.67 -4.98
C PHE A 79 -18.69 -4.17 -5.23
N HIS A 80 -17.56 -4.58 -5.78
CA HIS A 80 -17.22 -5.99 -5.97
C HIS A 80 -15.92 -6.32 -5.26
N ARG A 81 -15.80 -7.54 -4.75
CA ARG A 81 -14.59 -8.02 -4.08
C ARG A 81 -14.03 -9.22 -4.84
N LEU A 82 -12.77 -9.13 -5.24
CA LEU A 82 -12.06 -10.21 -5.93
C LEU A 82 -10.91 -10.72 -5.06
N PRO A 83 -10.81 -12.03 -4.79
CA PRO A 83 -9.62 -12.59 -4.16
C PRO A 83 -8.43 -12.53 -5.13
N VAL A 84 -7.23 -12.27 -4.62
CA VAL A 84 -5.99 -12.33 -5.40
C VAL A 84 -5.25 -13.62 -5.07
N SER A 85 -5.06 -14.47 -6.08
CA SER A 85 -4.16 -15.60 -5.98
C SER A 85 -2.72 -15.14 -6.18
N PHE A 86 -1.82 -15.63 -5.32
CA PHE A 86 -0.39 -15.34 -5.41
C PHE A 86 0.33 -16.45 -6.18
N PRO A 87 1.23 -16.10 -7.10
CA PRO A 87 2.16 -17.07 -7.66
C PRO A 87 3.04 -17.65 -6.55
N GLU A 88 3.42 -18.92 -6.71
CA GLU A 88 4.42 -19.56 -5.85
C GLU A 88 5.72 -18.74 -5.88
N GLY A 89 6.19 -18.33 -4.69
CA GLY A 89 7.38 -17.49 -4.53
C GLY A 89 7.11 -16.07 -4.01
N ILE A 90 5.87 -15.56 -4.05
CA ILE A 90 5.53 -14.31 -3.36
C ILE A 90 5.26 -14.61 -1.89
N THR A 91 6.31 -14.50 -1.07
CA THR A 91 6.22 -14.66 0.38
C THR A 91 6.28 -13.32 1.10
N GLY A 92 5.54 -13.22 2.21
CA GLY A 92 5.54 -12.05 3.09
C GLY A 92 4.53 -10.96 2.73
N ARG A 93 4.04 -10.27 3.78
CA ARG A 93 2.97 -9.26 3.70
C ARG A 93 3.28 -8.08 2.77
N ARG A 94 4.54 -7.64 2.74
CA ARG A 94 4.99 -6.51 1.92
C ARG A 94 4.96 -6.83 0.43
N ASN A 95 5.47 -7.99 0.04
CA ASN A 95 5.49 -8.42 -1.36
C ASN A 95 4.07 -8.68 -1.86
N ALA A 96 3.24 -9.31 -1.02
CA ALA A 96 1.81 -9.47 -1.31
C ALA A 96 1.12 -8.10 -1.51
N TYR A 97 1.47 -7.09 -0.72
CA TYR A 97 0.95 -5.72 -0.87
C TYR A 97 1.36 -5.07 -2.17
N HIS A 98 2.66 -5.09 -2.51
CA HIS A 98 3.14 -4.49 -3.74
C HIS A 98 2.60 -5.21 -4.98
N TYR A 99 2.47 -6.54 -4.92
CA TYR A 99 1.86 -7.33 -5.99
C TYR A 99 0.38 -6.97 -6.19
N ALA A 100 -0.40 -6.92 -5.11
CA ALA A 100 -1.80 -6.57 -5.18
C ALA A 100 -2.03 -5.11 -5.60
N CYS A 101 -1.17 -4.17 -5.18
CA CYS A 101 -1.20 -2.80 -5.68
C CYS A 101 -0.96 -2.74 -7.19
N ARG A 102 0.02 -3.49 -7.70
CA ARG A 102 0.29 -3.60 -9.14
C ARG A 102 -0.91 -4.20 -9.87
N GLN A 103 -1.52 -5.26 -9.35
CA GLN A 103 -2.74 -5.80 -9.93
C GLN A 103 -3.91 -4.81 -9.90
N ALA A 104 -4.13 -4.11 -8.79
CA ALA A 104 -5.19 -3.11 -8.67
C ALA A 104 -5.02 -1.97 -9.68
N GLN A 105 -3.81 -1.44 -9.79
CA GLN A 105 -3.46 -0.41 -10.75
C GLN A 105 -3.65 -0.90 -12.19
N HIS A 106 -3.16 -2.10 -12.48
CA HIS A 106 -3.34 -2.72 -13.78
C HIS A 106 -4.81 -2.92 -14.13
N LEU A 107 -5.63 -3.42 -13.20
CA LEU A 107 -7.06 -3.61 -13.39
C LEU A 107 -7.79 -2.26 -13.62
N ALA A 108 -7.41 -1.22 -12.87
CA ALA A 108 -7.95 0.12 -13.03
C ALA A 108 -7.60 0.73 -14.39
N HIS A 109 -6.41 0.42 -14.93
CA HIS A 109 -5.91 0.99 -16.18
C HIS A 109 -6.25 0.15 -17.42
N LEU A 110 -6.38 -1.18 -17.30
CA LEU A 110 -6.63 -2.09 -18.43
C LEU A 110 -8.11 -2.28 -18.77
N ARG A 111 -9.05 -1.92 -17.91
CA ARG A 111 -10.48 -1.99 -18.21
C ARG A 111 -10.94 -0.75 -18.97
N TYR A 112 -10.50 -0.63 -20.22
CA TYR A 112 -11.28 0.04 -21.25
C TYR A 112 -12.61 -0.71 -21.40
N ARG A 113 -13.73 0.04 -21.50
CA ARG A 113 -15.13 -0.41 -21.72
C ARG A 113 -15.98 -0.73 -20.50
N PHE A 114 -16.01 0.13 -19.48
CA PHE A 114 -17.23 0.26 -18.68
C PHE A 114 -17.87 1.60 -18.99
N LEU A 115 -18.98 1.50 -19.73
CA LEU A 115 -20.06 2.46 -19.97
C LEU A 115 -19.75 3.88 -19.50
N ILE A 116 -19.62 4.78 -20.47
CA ILE A 116 -19.70 6.22 -20.21
C ILE A 116 -20.99 6.43 -19.41
N CYS A 117 -20.92 7.22 -18.34
CA CYS A 117 -22.05 7.47 -17.43
C CYS A 117 -23.29 8.08 -18.11
N SER A 118 -23.26 8.30 -19.43
CA SER A 118 -24.39 8.71 -20.25
C SER A 118 -25.45 7.63 -20.47
N GLU A 119 -25.16 6.34 -20.26
CA GLU A 119 -26.11 5.26 -20.60
C GLU A 119 -27.05 4.82 -19.46
N LEU A 120 -26.99 5.45 -18.28
CA LEU A 120 -27.90 5.15 -17.15
C LEU A 120 -29.10 6.12 -17.03
N LYS A 121 -29.38 6.90 -18.08
CA LYS A 121 -30.61 7.69 -18.22
C LYS A 121 -31.32 7.31 -19.53
N GLY A 122 -31.96 6.15 -19.53
CA GLY A 122 -32.89 5.72 -20.56
C GLY A 122 -34.10 5.10 -19.87
#